data_AF-A0A8D8L871-F1
#
_entry.id   AF-A0A8D8L871-F1
#
_cell.length_a   1.000
_cell.length_b   1.000
_cell.length_c   1.000
_cell.angle_alpha   90.00
_cell.angle_beta   90.00
_cell.angle_gamma   90.00
#
_symmetry.space_group_name_H-M   'P 1'
#
loop_
_entity.id
_entity.type
_entity.pdbx_description
1 polymer ?
#
loop_
_entity_poly.entity_id
_entity_poly.type
_entity_poly.pdbx_seq_one_letter_code
_entity_poly.pdbx_strand_id
1 'polypeptide(L)'
;MQHDVQEFLRVLLDKLENKMKGTSLEGTIPKLFEGKMISYIKCQNVDYTSRRTETFYDIQLNIKGKKNINESFKDYIATEILDDDNKYDAGEHGLQKAEKGILFSKFPPVLHLHLMRFQYDPITDSSVKFNDRFEFDEKINLDPFLEKPEDTSATYILHAVLVHSGDNHGGHYVVYINPKNDGKWCKFDDDVVSRCTRNEAIEQNYGGHDNDLNIRHSSNAYMLVYVRESTIHEVLEDVKSTDISDELQERLDEQRRIQQCRRTERTEATNFMNINVLL
;
A
#
# COMPACT_ATOMS: atom_id res chain seq x y z
N MET A 1 6.37 5.79 -17.99
CA MET A 1 5.21 6.19 -17.19
C MET A 1 5.43 5.60 -15.81
N GLN A 2 5.70 6.43 -14.80
CA GLN A 2 5.76 5.95 -13.41
C GLN A 2 4.32 5.85 -12.92
N HIS A 3 3.89 4.65 -12.54
CA HIS A 3 2.56 4.40 -11.98
C HIS A 3 2.62 4.48 -10.46
N ASP A 4 1.53 4.93 -9.84
CA ASP A 4 1.35 4.90 -8.39
C ASP A 4 1.38 3.43 -7.91
N VAL A 5 2.14 3.15 -6.85
CA VAL A 5 2.26 1.78 -6.28
C VAL A 5 0.89 1.23 -5.86
N GLN A 6 0.00 2.10 -5.37
CA GLN A 6 -1.35 1.74 -4.97
C GLN A 6 -2.20 1.31 -6.17
N GLU A 7 -2.10 2.02 -7.30
CA GLU A 7 -2.79 1.65 -8.53
C GLU A 7 -2.31 0.29 -9.05
N PHE A 8 -0.99 0.10 -9.11
CA PHE A 8 -0.41 -1.17 -9.53
C PHE A 8 -0.85 -2.33 -8.62
N LEU A 9 -0.82 -2.13 -7.31
CA LEU A 9 -1.23 -3.13 -6.32
C LEU A 9 -2.70 -3.52 -6.52
N ARG A 10 -3.60 -2.56 -6.69
CA ARG A 10 -5.02 -2.84 -6.92
C ARG A 10 -5.25 -3.61 -8.21
N VAL A 11 -4.58 -3.23 -9.30
CA VAL A 11 -4.68 -3.94 -10.59
C VAL A 11 -4.15 -5.37 -10.47
N LEU A 12 -3.06 -5.57 -9.73
CA LEU A 12 -2.48 -6.90 -9.52
C LEU A 12 -3.41 -7.78 -8.67
N LEU A 13 -3.92 -7.27 -7.55
CA LEU A 13 -4.80 -8.00 -6.65
C LEU A 13 -6.12 -8.38 -7.34
N ASP A 14 -6.74 -7.48 -8.08
CA ASP A 14 -7.97 -7.76 -8.84
C ASP A 14 -7.73 -8.82 -9.93
N LYS A 15 -6.60 -8.74 -10.65
CA LYS A 15 -6.23 -9.77 -11.64
C LYS A 15 -6.00 -11.14 -10.99
N LEU A 16 -5.34 -11.19 -9.83
CA LEU A 16 -5.10 -12.43 -9.09
C LEU A 16 -6.41 -13.01 -8.57
N GLU A 17 -7.27 -12.19 -7.96
CA GLU A 17 -8.57 -12.61 -7.47
C GLU A 17 -9.43 -13.19 -8.60
N ASN A 18 -9.52 -12.50 -9.75
CA ASN A 18 -10.28 -12.97 -10.90
C ASN A 18 -9.71 -14.27 -11.50
N LYS A 19 -8.39 -14.50 -11.42
CA LYS A 19 -7.75 -15.74 -11.85
C LYS A 19 -7.93 -16.90 -10.88
N MET A 20 -8.14 -16.61 -9.60
CA MET A 20 -8.38 -17.61 -8.55
C MET A 20 -9.85 -18.05 -8.45
N LYS A 21 -10.79 -17.29 -9.03
CA LYS A 21 -12.21 -17.68 -9.10
C LYS A 21 -12.37 -19.04 -9.80
N GLY A 22 -13.10 -19.96 -9.18
CA GLY A 22 -13.28 -21.34 -9.66
C GLY A 22 -12.11 -22.28 -9.37
N THR A 23 -11.09 -21.83 -8.63
CA THR A 23 -10.00 -22.68 -8.14
C THR A 23 -10.19 -23.02 -6.65
N SER A 24 -9.39 -23.94 -6.10
CA SER A 24 -9.38 -24.24 -4.66
C SER A 24 -8.94 -23.07 -3.78
N LEU A 25 -8.35 -22.02 -4.37
CA LEU A 25 -7.83 -20.83 -3.68
C LEU A 25 -8.75 -19.61 -3.83
N GLU A 26 -9.97 -19.81 -4.31
CA GLU A 26 -10.95 -18.73 -4.43
C GLU A 26 -11.17 -18.00 -3.09
N GLY A 27 -11.21 -16.67 -3.13
CA GLY A 27 -11.42 -15.84 -1.95
C GLY A 27 -10.17 -15.61 -1.08
N THR A 28 -9.00 -16.13 -1.45
CA THR A 28 -7.74 -15.91 -0.70
C THR A 28 -7.37 -14.42 -0.61
N ILE A 29 -7.50 -13.69 -1.72
CA ILE A 29 -7.18 -12.25 -1.78
C ILE A 29 -8.10 -11.43 -0.85
N PRO A 30 -9.45 -11.54 -0.93
CA PRO A 30 -10.33 -10.92 0.05
C PRO A 30 -10.03 -11.35 1.49
N LYS A 31 -9.77 -12.64 1.74
CA LYS A 31 -9.49 -13.13 3.09
C LYS A 31 -8.27 -12.45 3.75
N LEU A 32 -7.24 -12.13 2.97
CA LEU A 32 -6.00 -11.53 3.47
C LEU A 32 -6.03 -10.00 3.54
N PHE A 33 -6.68 -9.35 2.56
CA PHE A 33 -6.55 -7.90 2.36
C PHE A 33 -7.87 -7.13 2.47
N GLU A 34 -9.04 -7.78 2.42
CA GLU A 34 -10.34 -7.10 2.50
C GLU A 34 -10.69 -6.70 3.94
N GLY A 35 -10.75 -5.40 4.18
CA GLY A 35 -11.38 -4.81 5.34
C GLY A 35 -12.80 -4.32 5.05
N LYS A 36 -13.54 -3.98 6.11
CA LYS A 36 -14.89 -3.39 6.00
C LYS A 36 -14.94 -2.08 6.75
N MET A 37 -15.47 -1.06 6.10
CA MET A 37 -15.77 0.24 6.67
C MET A 37 -17.23 0.58 6.47
N ILE A 38 -17.75 1.49 7.27
CA ILE A 38 -19.13 1.91 7.26
C ILE A 38 -19.15 3.42 7.11
N SER A 39 -19.64 3.87 5.96
CA SER A 39 -19.94 5.27 5.69
C SER A 39 -21.34 5.55 6.24
N TYR A 40 -21.46 6.53 7.12
CA TYR A 40 -22.74 6.94 7.69
C TYR A 40 -23.01 8.41 7.38
N ILE A 41 -24.29 8.73 7.19
CA ILE A 41 -24.79 10.08 7.00
C ILE A 41 -25.98 10.25 7.92
N LYS A 42 -25.93 11.24 8.81
CA LYS A 42 -26.99 11.54 9.76
C LYS A 42 -27.48 12.97 9.54
N CYS A 43 -28.73 13.13 9.14
CA CYS A 43 -29.34 14.45 9.01
C CYS A 43 -29.56 15.07 10.40
N GLN A 44 -29.32 16.38 10.53
CA GLN A 44 -29.50 17.08 11.81
C GLN A 44 -30.96 17.49 12.05
N ASN A 45 -31.67 17.88 10.98
CA ASN A 45 -33.02 18.46 11.07
C ASN A 45 -34.14 17.44 10.82
N VAL A 46 -33.79 16.23 10.40
CA VAL A 46 -34.73 15.16 10.06
C VAL A 46 -34.20 13.86 10.64
N ASP A 47 -35.10 13.00 11.13
CA ASP A 47 -34.74 11.66 11.62
C ASP A 47 -34.46 10.71 10.44
N TYR A 48 -33.39 11.02 9.70
CA TYR A 48 -32.91 10.24 8.58
C TYR A 48 -31.44 9.91 8.81
N THR A 49 -31.13 8.61 8.83
CA THR A 49 -29.75 8.11 8.88
C THR A 49 -29.55 7.13 7.76
N SER A 50 -28.56 7.38 6.91
CA SER A 50 -28.07 6.45 5.90
C SER A 50 -26.81 5.78 6.39
N ARG A 51 -26.68 4.49 6.14
CA ARG A 51 -25.52 3.70 6.56
C ARG A 51 -25.18 2.69 5.47
N ARG A 52 -23.98 2.80 4.91
CA ARG A 52 -23.49 1.94 3.83
C ARG A 52 -22.21 1.24 4.25
N THR A 53 -22.22 -0.09 4.18
CA THR A 53 -21.01 -0.89 4.38
C THR A 53 -20.27 -0.99 3.05
N GLU A 54 -18.98 -0.68 3.08
CA GLU A 54 -18.06 -0.74 1.94
C GLU A 54 -16.85 -1.59 2.31
N THR A 55 -16.26 -2.22 1.30
CA THR A 55 -15.02 -2.97 1.45
C THR A 55 -13.84 -2.13 1.01
N PHE A 56 -12.68 -2.38 1.58
CA PHE A 56 -11.42 -1.73 1.20
C PHE A 56 -10.27 -2.73 1.18
N TYR A 57 -9.26 -2.46 0.35
CA TYR A 57 -8.02 -3.25 0.24
C TYR A 57 -6.79 -2.45 0.68
N ASP A 58 -6.91 -1.13 0.73
CA ASP A 58 -5.90 -0.19 1.20
C ASP A 58 -6.60 0.99 1.89
N ILE A 59 -5.89 1.66 2.79
CA ILE A 59 -6.35 2.87 3.47
C ILE A 59 -5.41 4.02 3.10
N GLN A 60 -5.98 5.09 2.57
CA GLN A 60 -5.27 6.32 2.26
C GLN A 60 -5.25 7.24 3.48
N LEU A 61 -4.07 7.48 4.02
CA LEU A 61 -3.88 8.34 5.18
C LEU A 61 -3.40 9.72 4.75
N ASN A 62 -4.16 10.74 5.14
CA ASN A 62 -3.74 12.11 4.99
C ASN A 62 -2.59 12.41 5.96
N ILE A 63 -1.50 12.96 5.43
CA ILE A 63 -0.32 13.30 6.23
C ILE A 63 -0.20 14.81 6.48
N LYS A 64 -0.92 15.65 5.71
CA LYS A 64 -0.73 17.10 5.75
C LYS A 64 -1.18 17.63 7.10
N GLY A 65 -0.23 18.22 7.85
CA GLY A 65 -0.49 18.71 9.20
C GLY A 65 -0.68 17.62 10.26
N LYS A 66 -0.33 16.36 9.97
CA LYS A 66 -0.40 15.22 10.90
C LYS A 66 1.01 14.76 11.26
N LYS A 67 1.26 14.45 12.53
CA LYS A 67 2.58 14.04 13.01
C LYS A 67 2.82 12.54 12.91
N ASN A 68 1.75 11.74 13.01
CA ASN A 68 1.85 10.28 13.08
C ASN A 68 0.59 9.58 12.57
N ILE A 69 0.69 8.24 12.41
CA ILE A 69 -0.41 7.36 12.00
C ILE A 69 -1.68 7.58 12.84
N ASN A 70 -1.56 7.69 14.17
CA ASN A 70 -2.73 7.82 15.04
C ASN A 70 -3.53 9.11 14.78
N GLU A 71 -2.84 10.23 14.51
CA GLU A 71 -3.49 11.49 14.13
C GLU A 71 -4.19 11.39 12.77
N SER A 72 -3.58 10.69 11.81
CA SER A 72 -4.20 10.45 10.50
C SER A 72 -5.42 9.53 10.58
N PHE A 73 -5.41 8.49 11.42
CA PHE A 73 -6.59 7.65 11.63
C PHE A 73 -7.72 8.41 12.34
N LYS A 74 -7.39 9.28 13.31
CA LYS A 74 -8.38 10.18 13.93
C LYS A 74 -9.01 11.14 12.93
N ASP A 75 -8.22 11.66 12.01
CA ASP A 75 -8.69 12.49 10.89
C ASP A 75 -9.59 11.68 9.95
N TYR A 76 -9.22 10.43 9.66
CA TYR A 76 -9.97 9.55 8.77
C TYR A 76 -11.39 9.25 9.29
N ILE A 77 -11.55 9.09 10.60
CA ILE A 77 -12.86 8.86 11.23
C ILE A 77 -13.55 10.16 11.67
N ALA A 78 -12.94 11.32 11.43
CA ALA A 78 -13.53 12.59 11.82
C ALA A 78 -14.84 12.83 11.05
N THR A 79 -15.83 13.33 11.75
CA THR A 79 -17.13 13.65 11.14
C THR A 79 -17.02 14.96 10.37
N GLU A 80 -17.39 14.91 9.09
CA GLU A 80 -17.55 16.08 8.22
C GLU A 80 -18.99 16.60 8.32
N ILE A 81 -19.14 17.92 8.40
CA ILE A 81 -20.45 18.56 8.37
C ILE A 81 -20.73 19.00 6.93
N LEU A 82 -21.78 18.42 6.35
CA LEU A 82 -22.33 18.79 5.06
C LEU A 82 -23.32 19.94 5.27
N ASP A 83 -22.89 21.17 4.96
CA ASP A 83 -23.69 22.39 5.09
C ASP A 83 -23.62 23.26 3.83
N ASP A 84 -24.43 24.32 3.81
CA ASP A 84 -24.49 25.35 2.76
C ASP A 84 -24.63 24.77 1.35
N ASP A 85 -23.61 24.92 0.52
CA ASP A 85 -23.58 24.45 -0.88
C ASP A 85 -23.35 22.93 -1.01
N ASN A 86 -22.93 22.27 0.08
CA ASN A 86 -22.63 20.83 0.13
C ASN A 86 -23.67 20.01 0.89
N LYS A 87 -24.92 20.50 1.00
CA LYS A 87 -26.00 19.78 1.68
C LYS A 87 -26.27 18.41 1.08
N TYR A 88 -26.63 17.46 1.94
CA TYR A 88 -26.96 16.09 1.54
C TYR A 88 -28.38 16.01 0.96
N ASP A 89 -28.53 15.42 -0.21
CA ASP A 89 -29.84 15.12 -0.78
C ASP A 89 -30.44 13.87 -0.11
N ALA A 90 -31.39 14.10 0.80
CA ALA A 90 -32.10 13.05 1.53
C ALA A 90 -33.34 12.52 0.76
N GLY A 91 -33.42 12.75 -0.56
CA GLY A 91 -34.50 12.26 -1.42
C GLY A 91 -35.83 12.94 -1.08
N GLU A 92 -36.71 12.25 -0.35
CA GLU A 92 -38.03 12.77 0.03
C GLU A 92 -37.94 14.02 0.92
N HIS A 93 -36.84 14.21 1.64
CA HIS A 93 -36.61 15.36 2.52
C HIS A 93 -35.77 16.48 1.88
N GLY A 94 -35.41 16.34 0.61
CA GLY A 94 -34.59 17.29 -0.14
C GLY A 94 -33.20 17.53 0.48
N LEU A 95 -32.63 18.70 0.19
CA LEU A 95 -31.29 19.08 0.66
C LEU A 95 -31.29 19.40 2.16
N GLN A 96 -30.54 18.60 2.93
CA GLN A 96 -30.44 18.68 4.37
C GLN A 96 -29.01 18.87 4.83
N LYS A 97 -28.85 19.59 5.95
CA LYS A 97 -27.60 19.61 6.70
C LYS A 97 -27.40 18.25 7.35
N ALA A 98 -26.23 17.65 7.14
CA ALA A 98 -25.95 16.29 7.61
C ALA A 98 -24.52 16.14 8.12
N GLU A 99 -24.33 15.18 9.00
CA GLU A 99 -23.03 14.73 9.48
C GLU A 99 -22.65 13.47 8.70
N LYS A 100 -21.52 13.50 8.01
CA LYS A 100 -20.96 12.37 7.29
C LYS A 100 -19.72 11.89 8.02
N GLY A 101 -19.58 10.59 8.21
CA GLY A 101 -18.38 10.02 8.81
C GLY A 101 -18.11 8.60 8.34
N ILE A 102 -16.93 8.11 8.68
CA ILE A 102 -16.50 6.75 8.38
C ILE A 102 -16.12 6.05 9.68
N LEU A 103 -16.57 4.80 9.83
CA LEU A 103 -16.19 3.92 10.94
C LEU A 103 -15.60 2.64 10.38
N PHE A 104 -14.59 2.08 11.03
CA PHE A 104 -14.08 0.77 10.67
C PHE A 104 -14.93 -0.32 11.32
N SER A 105 -15.44 -1.25 10.52
CA SER A 105 -16.15 -2.42 11.02
C SER A 105 -15.22 -3.61 11.24
N LYS A 106 -14.21 -3.76 10.37
CA LYS A 106 -13.27 -4.88 10.40
C LYS A 106 -11.98 -4.50 9.69
N PHE A 107 -10.84 -4.83 10.29
CA PHE A 107 -9.53 -4.71 9.63
C PHE A 107 -9.05 -6.07 9.08
N PRO A 108 -8.34 -6.08 7.94
CA PRO A 108 -7.82 -7.30 7.31
C PRO A 108 -6.57 -7.84 8.01
N PRO A 109 -6.22 -9.13 7.85
CA PRO A 109 -4.95 -9.69 8.34
C PRO A 109 -3.71 -8.92 7.84
N VAL A 110 -3.70 -8.48 6.59
CA VAL A 110 -2.64 -7.66 6.00
C VAL A 110 -3.20 -6.29 5.65
N LEU A 111 -2.64 -5.26 6.25
CA LEU A 111 -3.10 -3.89 6.14
C LEU A 111 -2.11 -3.06 5.31
N HIS A 112 -2.61 -2.55 4.19
CA HIS A 112 -1.89 -1.61 3.34
C HIS A 112 -2.28 -0.17 3.70
N LEU A 113 -1.30 0.61 4.16
CA LEU A 113 -1.47 2.03 4.44
C LEU A 113 -0.72 2.84 3.41
N HIS A 114 -1.47 3.58 2.60
CA HIS A 114 -0.92 4.51 1.61
C HIS A 114 -0.82 5.89 2.24
N LEU A 115 0.39 6.45 2.28
CA LEU A 115 0.62 7.78 2.83
C LEU A 115 0.46 8.78 1.68
N MET A 116 -0.53 9.67 1.79
CA MET A 116 -0.89 10.65 0.75
C MET A 116 0.16 11.78 0.64
N ARG A 117 1.39 11.40 0.27
CA ARG A 117 2.54 12.28 0.05
C ARG A 117 2.49 13.03 -1.26
N PHE A 118 1.70 12.59 -2.22
CA PHE A 118 1.52 13.31 -3.48
C PHE A 118 0.13 13.88 -3.49
N GLN A 119 0.01 15.21 -3.57
CA GLN A 119 -1.28 15.86 -3.76
C GLN A 119 -1.14 16.92 -4.84
N TYR A 120 -2.23 17.14 -5.56
CA TYR A 120 -2.31 18.21 -6.55
C TYR A 120 -2.40 19.56 -5.85
N ASP A 121 -1.48 20.46 -6.16
CA ASP A 121 -1.52 21.85 -5.73
C ASP A 121 -2.15 22.70 -6.85
N PRO A 122 -3.36 23.24 -6.65
CA PRO A 122 -4.04 24.06 -7.65
C PRO A 122 -3.37 25.42 -7.87
N ILE A 123 -2.52 25.88 -6.94
CA ILE A 123 -1.82 27.17 -7.07
C ILE A 123 -0.68 27.03 -8.08
N THR A 124 0.07 25.93 -8.01
CA THR A 124 1.21 25.65 -8.88
C THR A 124 0.84 24.79 -10.08
N ASP A 125 -0.43 24.44 -10.24
CA ASP A 125 -0.99 23.55 -11.27
C ASP A 125 -0.16 22.28 -11.48
N SER A 126 0.32 21.71 -10.38
CA SER A 126 1.25 20.58 -10.40
C SER A 126 1.06 19.70 -9.18
N SER A 127 1.36 18.41 -9.34
CA SER A 127 1.40 17.50 -8.20
C SER A 127 2.69 17.77 -7.41
N VAL A 128 2.58 17.90 -6.09
CA VAL A 128 3.69 18.21 -5.19
C VAL A 128 3.87 17.06 -4.20
N LYS A 129 5.13 16.73 -3.91
CA LYS A 129 5.50 15.76 -2.87
C LYS A 129 5.66 16.44 -1.51
N PHE A 130 4.87 16.01 -0.54
CA PHE A 130 4.98 16.39 0.86
C PHE A 130 6.09 15.57 1.52
N ASN A 131 7.17 16.26 1.88
CA ASN A 131 8.30 15.66 2.57
C ASN A 131 8.25 15.84 4.08
N ASP A 132 7.16 16.39 4.62
CA ASP A 132 6.92 16.58 6.05
C ASP A 132 7.22 15.31 6.86
N ARG A 133 7.71 15.53 8.08
CA ARG A 133 8.00 14.46 9.02
C ARG A 133 6.69 13.80 9.46
N PHE A 134 6.57 12.50 9.18
CA PHE A 134 5.43 11.67 9.54
C PHE A 134 5.91 10.38 10.20
N GLU A 135 5.56 10.19 11.47
CA GLU A 135 6.00 9.07 12.27
C GLU A 135 5.07 7.86 12.13
N PHE A 136 5.68 6.69 12.08
CA PHE A 136 5.00 5.40 12.12
C PHE A 136 5.76 4.46 13.04
N ASP A 137 5.01 3.72 13.85
CA ASP A 137 5.55 2.82 14.86
C ASP A 137 5.65 1.39 14.31
N GLU A 138 6.60 0.62 14.84
CA GLU A 138 6.71 -0.80 14.50
C GLU A 138 5.49 -1.61 14.95
N LYS A 139 4.80 -1.17 15.99
CA LYS A 139 3.59 -1.81 16.51
C LYS A 139 2.51 -0.75 16.69
N ILE A 140 1.36 -0.96 16.07
CA ILE A 140 0.21 -0.04 16.16
C ILE A 140 -1.01 -0.78 16.70
N ASN A 141 -1.84 -0.08 17.47
CA ASN A 141 -3.13 -0.60 17.93
C ASN A 141 -4.26 0.19 17.27
N LEU A 142 -5.09 -0.51 16.49
CA LEU A 142 -6.22 0.07 15.77
C LEU A 142 -7.59 -0.23 16.40
N ASP A 143 -7.63 -0.92 17.56
CA ASP A 143 -8.86 -1.18 18.32
C ASP A 143 -9.68 0.09 18.58
N PRO A 144 -9.09 1.27 18.91
CA PRO A 144 -9.87 2.48 19.17
C PRO A 144 -10.64 3.02 17.95
N PHE A 145 -10.31 2.58 16.74
CA PHE A 145 -10.93 3.05 15.50
C PHE A 145 -12.03 2.11 14.98
N LEU A 146 -12.20 0.95 15.61
CA LEU A 146 -13.28 0.03 15.32
C LEU A 146 -14.60 0.51 15.95
N GLU A 147 -15.71 0.38 15.22
CA GLU A 147 -17.04 0.66 15.77
C GLU A 147 -17.36 -0.27 16.94
N LYS A 148 -17.00 -1.54 16.80
CA LYS A 148 -17.22 -2.58 17.80
C LYS A 148 -15.91 -3.33 17.99
N PRO A 149 -15.55 -3.67 19.24
CA PRO A 149 -14.39 -4.51 19.49
C PRO A 149 -14.57 -5.86 18.79
N GLU A 150 -13.53 -6.32 18.12
CA GLU A 150 -13.46 -7.66 17.57
C GLU A 150 -13.01 -8.66 18.64
N ASP A 151 -13.22 -9.96 18.39
CA ASP A 151 -12.79 -11.04 19.29
C ASP A 151 -11.27 -11.10 19.50
N THR A 152 -10.52 -10.60 18.51
CA THR A 152 -9.06 -10.50 18.57
C THR A 152 -8.64 -9.05 18.49
N SER A 153 -7.58 -8.66 19.19
CA SER A 153 -7.08 -7.28 19.11
C SER A 153 -6.65 -6.95 17.67
N ALA A 154 -7.02 -5.75 17.22
CA ALA A 154 -6.54 -5.11 16.00
C ALA A 154 -5.16 -4.48 16.23
N THR A 155 -4.26 -5.26 16.82
CA THR A 155 -2.85 -4.93 17.00
C THR A 155 -2.06 -5.44 15.81
N TYR A 156 -1.26 -4.57 15.22
CA TYR A 156 -0.52 -4.82 14.00
C TYR A 156 0.98 -4.58 14.18
N ILE A 157 1.77 -5.36 13.45
CA ILE A 157 3.23 -5.29 13.42
C ILE A 157 3.67 -4.87 12.02
N LEU A 158 4.57 -3.90 11.94
CA LEU A 158 5.10 -3.36 10.70
C LEU A 158 5.96 -4.44 10.00
N HIS A 159 5.58 -4.76 8.77
CA HIS A 159 6.23 -5.79 7.97
C HIS A 159 7.09 -5.21 6.84
N ALA A 160 6.59 -4.18 6.15
CA ALA A 160 7.32 -3.51 5.08
C ALA A 160 7.12 -1.99 5.06
N VAL A 161 8.17 -1.29 4.64
CA VAL A 161 8.22 0.16 4.45
C VAL A 161 8.69 0.44 3.03
N LEU A 162 7.78 0.87 2.16
CA LEU A 162 8.10 1.28 0.81
C LEU A 162 8.47 2.76 0.83
N VAL A 163 9.63 3.08 0.29
CA VAL A 163 10.23 4.41 0.37
C VAL A 163 10.44 4.94 -1.03
N HIS A 164 10.05 6.20 -1.24
CA HIS A 164 10.28 6.92 -2.46
C HIS A 164 11.32 8.03 -2.23
N SER A 165 12.42 7.98 -2.98
CA SER A 165 13.45 9.03 -3.04
C SER A 165 13.30 9.82 -4.33
N GLY A 166 13.04 11.11 -4.27
CA GLY A 166 12.85 11.95 -5.45
C GLY A 166 11.58 12.79 -5.38
N ASP A 167 11.13 13.29 -6.53
CA ASP A 167 9.95 14.13 -6.67
C ASP A 167 8.90 13.48 -7.59
N ASN A 168 7.91 14.24 -8.01
CA ASN A 168 6.81 13.75 -8.84
C ASN A 168 7.20 13.46 -10.29
N HIS A 169 8.32 14.02 -10.76
CA HIS A 169 8.80 13.88 -12.14
C HIS A 169 9.81 12.75 -12.28
N GLY A 170 10.44 12.35 -11.17
CA GLY A 170 11.31 11.20 -11.13
C GLY A 170 11.79 10.89 -9.72
N GLY A 171 11.97 9.60 -9.48
CA GLY A 171 12.50 9.10 -8.23
C GLY A 171 12.85 7.64 -8.30
N HIS A 172 13.32 7.15 -7.16
CA HIS A 172 13.81 5.81 -6.93
C HIS A 172 13.01 5.16 -5.79
N TYR A 173 12.55 3.94 -6.03
CA TYR A 173 11.78 3.18 -5.06
C TYR A 173 12.67 2.12 -4.42
N VAL A 174 12.66 2.09 -3.09
CA VAL A 174 13.31 1.02 -2.31
C VAL A 174 12.31 0.50 -1.28
N VAL A 175 12.50 -0.74 -0.84
CA VAL A 175 11.63 -1.31 0.20
C VAL A 175 12.47 -1.91 1.32
N TYR A 176 12.09 -1.60 2.55
CA TYR A 176 12.62 -2.23 3.75
C TYR A 176 11.61 -3.26 4.22
N ILE A 177 12.05 -4.50 4.46
CA ILE A 177 11.18 -5.60 4.86
C ILE A 177 11.81 -6.32 6.05
N ASN A 178 10.98 -6.76 7.00
CA ASN A 178 11.31 -7.70 8.05
C ASN A 178 10.64 -9.06 7.70
N PRO A 179 11.24 -9.89 6.83
CA PRO A 179 10.51 -10.94 6.12
C PRO A 179 9.95 -12.03 7.03
N LYS A 180 10.69 -12.36 8.11
CA LYS A 180 10.31 -13.39 9.09
C LYS A 180 9.69 -12.83 10.35
N ASN A 181 9.47 -11.52 10.40
CA ASN A 181 9.05 -10.82 11.60
C ASN A 181 9.95 -11.12 12.84
N ASP A 182 11.26 -11.29 12.64
CA ASP A 182 12.23 -11.59 13.71
C ASP A 182 13.05 -10.35 14.12
N GLY A 183 12.69 -9.19 13.57
CA GLY A 183 13.33 -7.90 13.81
C GLY A 183 14.55 -7.65 12.92
N LYS A 184 14.89 -8.59 12.02
CA LYS A 184 16.02 -8.45 11.09
C LYS A 184 15.56 -7.80 9.79
N TRP A 185 15.70 -6.48 9.74
CA TRP A 185 15.35 -5.68 8.57
C TRP A 185 16.36 -5.86 7.43
N CYS A 186 15.84 -5.92 6.22
CA CYS A 186 16.60 -5.94 4.97
C CYS A 186 16.11 -4.82 4.06
N LYS A 187 17.05 -4.09 3.45
CA LYS A 187 16.79 -3.14 2.38
C LYS A 187 16.90 -3.87 1.04
N PHE A 188 15.82 -3.83 0.27
CA PHE A 188 15.74 -4.32 -1.09
C PHE A 188 15.77 -3.10 -2.02
N ASP A 189 16.91 -2.94 -2.69
CA ASP A 189 17.22 -1.83 -3.59
C ASP A 189 17.55 -2.44 -4.95
N ASP A 190 16.52 -2.61 -5.79
CA ASP A 190 16.58 -3.32 -7.06
C ASP A 190 17.26 -4.70 -6.99
N ASP A 191 18.46 -4.84 -7.58
CA ASP A 191 19.25 -6.06 -7.62
C ASP A 191 20.13 -6.27 -6.37
N VAL A 192 20.15 -5.31 -5.46
CA VAL A 192 20.97 -5.33 -4.24
C VAL A 192 20.09 -5.50 -3.01
N VAL A 193 20.32 -6.61 -2.29
CA VAL A 193 19.71 -6.87 -0.98
C VAL A 193 20.78 -6.74 0.10
N SER A 194 20.52 -5.90 1.10
CA SER A 194 21.44 -5.65 2.20
C SER A 194 20.71 -5.67 3.55
N ARG A 195 21.40 -6.07 4.62
CA ARG A 195 20.86 -5.94 5.97
C ARG A 195 20.89 -4.47 6.39
N CYS A 196 19.89 -4.07 7.16
CA CYS A 196 19.81 -2.74 7.74
C CYS A 196 19.29 -2.81 9.18
N THR A 197 19.49 -1.72 9.89
CA THR A 197 18.98 -1.52 11.25
C THR A 197 17.51 -1.09 11.21
N ARG A 198 16.83 -1.29 12.34
CA ARG A 198 15.47 -0.76 12.55
C ARG A 198 15.39 0.76 12.33
N ASN A 199 16.39 1.50 12.79
CA ASN A 199 16.45 2.96 12.64
C ASN A 199 16.49 3.36 11.15
N GLU A 200 17.27 2.65 10.32
CA GLU A 200 17.33 2.88 8.87
C GLU A 200 16.01 2.51 8.16
N ALA A 201 15.32 1.45 8.60
CA ALA A 201 14.05 1.03 8.01
C ALA A 201 12.87 1.93 8.40
N ILE A 202 12.87 2.49 9.61
CA ILE A 202 11.72 3.20 10.18
C ILE A 202 12.02 4.71 10.34
N GLU A 203 12.87 5.06 11.30
CA GLU A 203 13.06 6.43 11.78
C GLU A 203 13.66 7.36 10.72
N GLN A 204 14.58 6.86 9.89
CA GLN A 204 15.17 7.63 8.79
C GLN A 204 14.18 7.89 7.64
N ASN A 205 13.06 7.17 7.60
CA ASN A 205 12.06 7.28 6.54
C ASN A 205 10.82 8.13 6.95
N TYR A 206 10.87 8.82 8.09
CA TYR A 206 9.80 9.73 8.50
C TYR A 206 9.69 10.99 7.64
N GLY A 207 10.80 11.47 7.06
CA GLY A 207 10.88 12.75 6.35
C GLY A 207 11.25 13.95 7.25
N GLY A 208 11.05 15.16 6.75
CA GLY A 208 11.25 16.43 7.47
C GLY A 208 12.68 16.97 7.49
N HIS A 209 13.54 16.54 6.57
CA HIS A 209 14.93 16.99 6.50
C HIS A 209 15.10 18.15 5.50
N ASP A 210 14.40 19.27 5.70
CA ASP A 210 14.40 20.41 4.75
C ASP A 210 15.63 21.34 4.85
N ASN A 211 16.60 21.06 5.72
CA ASN A 211 17.64 22.03 6.11
C ASN A 211 19.07 21.81 5.56
N ASP A 212 19.31 20.82 4.70
CA ASP A 212 20.65 20.61 4.11
C ASP A 212 20.57 20.49 2.57
N LEU A 213 21.61 20.94 1.87
CA LEU A 213 21.67 21.09 0.41
C LEU A 213 21.87 19.76 -0.36
N ASN A 214 21.53 18.59 0.23
CA ASN A 214 21.85 17.27 -0.35
C ASN A 214 20.66 16.55 -1.01
N ILE A 215 20.90 15.85 -2.12
CA ILE A 215 19.90 15.12 -2.91
C ILE A 215 19.18 13.98 -2.14
N ARG A 216 19.67 13.58 -0.95
CA ARG A 216 19.03 12.56 -0.09
C ARG A 216 17.76 13.05 0.64
N HIS A 217 17.43 14.34 0.59
CA HIS A 217 16.37 14.94 1.44
C HIS A 217 14.92 14.67 1.02
N SER A 218 14.68 13.98 -0.10
CA SER A 218 13.33 13.58 -0.53
C SER A 218 13.06 12.09 -0.38
N SER A 219 13.82 11.38 0.47
CA SER A 219 13.53 9.98 0.82
C SER A 219 12.58 9.91 2.01
N ASN A 220 11.41 9.32 1.82
CA ASN A 220 10.47 9.05 2.91
C ASN A 220 9.52 7.91 2.55
N ALA A 221 8.96 7.30 3.60
CA ALA A 221 7.99 6.23 3.46
C ALA A 221 6.75 6.74 2.73
N TYR A 222 6.31 5.98 1.73
CA TYR A 222 5.17 6.28 0.88
C TYR A 222 4.04 5.27 1.07
N MET A 223 4.39 4.02 1.38
CA MET A 223 3.41 2.98 1.70
C MET A 223 3.97 2.09 2.81
N LEU A 224 3.10 1.71 3.74
CA LEU A 224 3.43 0.83 4.86
C LEU A 224 2.58 -0.43 4.78
N VAL A 225 3.18 -1.57 5.09
CA VAL A 225 2.50 -2.85 5.19
C VAL A 225 2.58 -3.33 6.61
N TYR A 226 1.43 -3.57 7.20
CA TYR A 226 1.27 -4.07 8.55
C TYR A 226 0.59 -5.44 8.53
N VAL A 227 1.00 -6.34 9.42
CA VAL A 227 0.39 -7.67 9.57
C VAL A 227 -0.18 -7.79 10.97
N ARG A 228 -1.41 -8.30 11.09
CA ARG A 228 -2.08 -8.47 12.37
C ARG A 228 -1.33 -9.48 13.23
N GLU A 229 -1.07 -9.11 14.49
CA GLU A 229 -0.28 -9.93 15.41
C GLU A 229 -0.89 -11.31 15.65
N SER A 230 -2.22 -11.43 15.68
CA SER A 230 -2.93 -12.70 15.88
C SER A 230 -2.80 -13.68 14.72
N THR A 231 -2.61 -13.21 13.49
CA THR A 231 -2.56 -14.05 12.28
C THR A 231 -1.17 -14.09 11.65
N ILE A 232 -0.15 -13.53 12.31
CA ILE A 232 1.17 -13.34 11.70
C ILE A 232 1.86 -14.66 11.33
N HIS A 233 1.65 -15.71 12.12
CA HIS A 233 2.22 -17.04 11.86
C HIS A 233 1.55 -17.74 10.66
N GLU A 234 0.28 -17.43 10.38
CA GLU A 234 -0.44 -17.97 9.22
C GLU A 234 -0.06 -17.19 7.95
N VAL A 235 0.08 -15.86 8.06
CA VAL A 235 0.41 -15.00 6.91
C VAL A 235 1.87 -15.18 6.48
N LEU A 236 2.79 -15.38 7.42
CA LEU A 236 4.23 -15.51 7.17
C LEU A 236 4.72 -16.96 7.31
N GLU A 237 3.87 -17.93 7.00
CA GLU A 237 4.26 -19.35 7.01
C GLU A 237 5.43 -19.61 6.03
N ASP A 238 6.38 -20.45 6.46
CA ASP A 238 7.54 -20.81 5.62
C ASP A 238 7.07 -21.63 4.40
N VAL A 239 7.19 -21.04 3.20
CA VAL A 239 6.88 -21.71 1.93
C VAL A 239 7.99 -22.71 1.58
N LYS A 240 7.61 -23.98 1.41
CA LYS A 240 8.50 -25.09 1.04
C LYS A 240 8.44 -25.33 -0.46
N SER A 241 9.47 -26.01 -0.99
CA SER A 241 9.49 -26.41 -2.40
C SER A 241 8.35 -27.35 -2.78
N THR A 242 7.81 -28.10 -1.81
CA THR A 242 6.66 -29.00 -1.98
C THR A 242 5.35 -28.27 -2.20
N ASP A 243 5.28 -26.99 -1.85
CA ASP A 243 4.07 -26.17 -1.99
C ASP A 243 3.92 -25.63 -3.42
N ILE A 244 4.98 -25.76 -4.23
CA ILE A 244 5.03 -25.33 -5.63
C ILE A 244 4.78 -26.54 -6.53
N SER A 245 3.70 -26.51 -7.32
CA SER A 245 3.36 -27.59 -8.25
C SER A 245 4.51 -27.95 -9.21
N ASP A 246 4.78 -29.24 -9.37
CA ASP A 246 5.82 -29.77 -10.27
C ASP A 246 5.63 -29.29 -11.72
N GLU A 247 4.38 -29.22 -12.22
CA GLU A 247 4.06 -28.73 -13.57
C GLU A 247 4.53 -27.27 -13.76
N LEU A 248 4.38 -26.45 -12.71
CA LEU A 248 4.84 -25.06 -12.74
C LEU A 248 6.37 -24.99 -12.72
N GLN A 249 7.03 -25.83 -11.93
CA GLN A 249 8.49 -25.90 -11.86
C GLN A 249 9.08 -26.30 -13.23
N GLU A 250 8.57 -27.37 -13.83
CA GLU A 250 9.00 -27.85 -15.15
C GLU A 250 8.81 -26.76 -16.22
N ARG A 251 7.64 -26.11 -16.24
CA ARG A 251 7.36 -25.03 -17.19
C ARG A 251 8.31 -23.85 -17.02
N LEU A 252 8.62 -23.44 -15.80
CA LEU A 252 9.53 -22.33 -15.54
C LEU A 252 10.98 -22.68 -15.92
N ASP A 253 11.41 -23.92 -15.66
CA ASP A 253 12.74 -24.38 -16.05
C ASP A 253 12.91 -24.46 -17.56
N GLU A 254 11.87 -24.90 -18.28
CA GLU A 254 11.89 -24.87 -19.74
C GLU A 254 11.95 -23.43 -20.28
N GLN A 255 11.17 -22.51 -19.70
CA GLN A 255 11.26 -21.08 -20.06
C GLN A 255 12.66 -20.50 -19.82
N ARG A 256 13.32 -20.86 -18.70
CA ARG A 256 14.69 -20.44 -18.40
C ARG A 256 15.68 -21.00 -19.42
N ARG A 257 15.56 -22.27 -19.80
CA ARG A 257 16.41 -22.90 -20.83
C ARG A 257 16.28 -22.18 -22.17
N ILE A 258 15.05 -21.91 -22.62
CA ILE A 258 14.78 -21.18 -23.86
C ILE A 258 15.38 -19.76 -23.81
N GLN A 259 15.21 -19.05 -22.70
CA GLN A 259 15.80 -17.70 -22.54
C GLN A 259 17.32 -17.73 -22.56
N GLN A 260 17.94 -18.76 -21.96
CA GLN A 260 19.39 -18.94 -21.96
C GLN A 260 19.92 -19.22 -23.37
N CYS A 261 19.29 -20.13 -24.13
CA CYS A 261 19.66 -20.38 -25.52
C CYS A 261 19.57 -19.11 -26.37
N ARG A 262 18.46 -18.36 -26.29
CA ARG A 262 18.30 -17.08 -27.01
C ARG A 262 19.37 -16.04 -26.63
N ARG A 263 19.78 -16.00 -25.36
CA ARG A 263 20.84 -15.10 -24.89
C ARG A 263 22.18 -15.50 -25.47
N THR A 264 22.49 -16.79 -25.52
CA THR A 264 23.70 -17.32 -26.15
C THR A 264 23.72 -17.00 -27.65
N GLU A 265 22.66 -17.31 -28.39
CA GLU A 265 22.52 -16.99 -29.83
C GLU A 265 22.70 -15.50 -30.10
N ARG A 266 22.10 -14.62 -29.28
CA ARG A 266 22.26 -13.17 -29.41
C ARG A 266 23.69 -12.72 -29.18
N THR A 267 24.38 -13.34 -28.23
CA THR A 267 25.80 -13.05 -27.92
C THR A 267 26.72 -13.57 -29.03
N GLU A 268 26.41 -14.71 -29.63
CA GLU A 268 27.14 -15.23 -30.79
C GLU A 268 26.91 -14.35 -32.01
N ALA A 269 25.66 -13.94 -32.28
CA ALA A 269 25.32 -13.04 -33.39
C ALA A 269 26.06 -11.70 -33.33
N THR A 270 26.32 -11.16 -32.13
CA THR A 270 27.12 -9.94 -31.97
C THR A 270 28.58 -10.08 -32.39
N ASN A 271 29.09 -11.31 -32.53
CA ASN A 271 30.46 -11.57 -33.01
C ASN A 271 30.56 -11.61 -34.54
N PHE A 272 29.44 -11.56 -35.26
CA PHE A 272 29.40 -11.59 -36.72
C PHE A 272 29.02 -10.21 -37.28
N MET A 273 29.57 -9.84 -38.43
CA MET A 273 29.15 -8.66 -39.18
C MET A 273 28.77 -9.06 -40.61
N ASN A 274 27.73 -8.45 -41.15
CA ASN A 274 27.32 -8.65 -42.53
C ASN A 274 28.05 -7.65 -43.43
N ILE A 275 28.84 -8.16 -44.39
CA ILE A 275 29.47 -7.35 -45.43
C ILE A 275 28.72 -7.60 -46.74
N ASN A 276 28.03 -6.57 -47.23
CA ASN A 276 27.37 -6.60 -48.53
C ASN A 276 28.33 -6.06 -49.60
N VAL A 277 28.84 -6.94 -50.46
CA VAL A 277 29.67 -6.56 -51.60
C VAL A 277 28.76 -6.27 -52.79
N LEU A 278 28.79 -5.02 -53.27
CA LEU A 278 28.14 -4.63 -54.52
C LEU A 278 29.13 -4.84 -55.66
N LEU A 279 28.76 -5.69 -56.62
CA LEU A 279 29.50 -5.97 -57.86
C LEU A 279 29.05 -5.04 -58.98
#